data_AF-A0A945XFD8-F1
#
_entry.id   AF-A0A945XFD8-F1
#
_cell.length_a   1.000
_cell.length_b   1.000
_cell.length_c   1.000
_cell.angle_alpha   90.00
_cell.angle_beta   90.00
_cell.angle_gamma   90.00
#
_symmetry.space_group_name_H-M   'P 1'
#
loop_
_entity.id
_entity.type
_entity.pdbx_description
1 polymer ?
#
loop_
_entity_poly.entity_id
_entity_poly.type
_entity_poly.pdbx_seq_one_letter_code
_entity_poly.pdbx_strand_id
1 'polypeptide(L)' 'MEQWQAGNGDATPYEAALGNALEQIFDAGIYDLPGIVKGLNRMGVMTPDGQAWTEAGYAGVMEKLGR' A
#
# COMPACT_ATOMS: atom_id res chain seq x y z
N MET A 1 -9.29 26.26 9.90
CA MET A 1 -9.17 24.80 9.80
C MET A 1 -7.85 24.52 9.13
N GLU A 2 -6.83 24.32 9.95
CA GLU A 2 -5.44 24.19 9.52
C GLU A 2 -5.29 23.18 8.38
N GLN A 3 -4.61 23.65 7.34
CA GLN A 3 -4.26 22.91 6.15
C GLN A 3 -3.02 22.12 6.52
N TRP A 4 -3.17 20.80 6.69
CA TRP A 4 -2.08 19.90 7.02
C TRP A 4 -1.08 19.86 5.86
N GLN A 5 -0.07 20.73 5.92
CA GLN A 5 1.11 20.66 5.08
C GLN A 5 2.09 19.69 5.73
N ALA A 6 2.15 18.45 5.22
CA ALA A 6 3.26 17.54 5.48
C ALA A 6 4.21 17.62 4.26
N GLY A 7 5.34 18.27 4.45
CA GLY A 7 6.26 18.62 3.36
C GLY A 7 7.16 17.48 2.88
N ASN A 8 7.44 17.52 1.58
CA ASN A 8 8.71 17.21 0.91
C ASN A 8 9.09 15.74 0.64
N GLY A 9 8.15 14.99 0.10
CA GLY A 9 8.35 13.78 -0.68
C GLY A 9 6.95 13.30 -1.02
N ASP A 10 6.44 13.68 -2.19
CA ASP A 10 5.01 13.58 -2.54
C ASP A 10 4.58 12.10 -2.54
N ALA A 11 4.23 11.59 -1.36
CA ALA A 11 3.56 10.31 -1.24
C ALA A 11 2.25 10.49 -2.00
N THR A 12 2.22 9.91 -3.19
CA THR A 12 1.09 10.01 -4.10
C THR A 12 -0.18 9.57 -3.36
N PRO A 13 -1.39 10.02 -3.78
CA PRO A 13 -2.63 9.54 -3.18
C PRO A 13 -2.73 8.01 -3.14
N TYR A 14 -2.01 7.32 -4.03
CA TYR A 14 -1.78 5.88 -4.00
C TYR A 14 -0.98 5.41 -2.78
N GLU A 15 0.17 6.03 -2.46
CA GLU A 15 1.01 5.67 -1.31
C GLU A 15 0.28 5.89 0.03
N ALA A 16 -0.51 6.96 0.14
CA ALA A 16 -1.36 7.18 1.32
C ALA A 16 -2.42 6.08 1.48
N ALA A 17 -3.07 5.68 0.38
CA ALA A 17 -4.06 4.60 0.39
C ALA A 17 -3.42 3.24 0.69
N LEU A 18 -2.22 2.99 0.15
CA LEU A 18 -1.43 1.79 0.42
C LEU A 18 -1.04 1.71 1.90
N GLY A 19 -0.51 2.79 2.48
CA GLY A 19 -0.13 2.86 3.88
C GLY A 19 -1.31 2.52 4.81
N ASN A 20 -2.43 3.21 4.64
CA ASN A 20 -3.64 2.97 5.45
C ASN A 20 -4.18 1.54 5.31
N ALA A 21 -4.10 0.96 4.11
CA ALA A 21 -4.49 -0.43 3.90
C ALA A 21 -3.53 -1.41 4.58
N LEU A 22 -2.22 -1.19 4.49
CA LEU A 22 -1.23 -2.00 5.19
C LEU A 22 -1.39 -1.93 6.71
N GLU A 23 -1.63 -0.74 7.26
CA GLU A 23 -1.89 -0.54 8.69
C GLU A 23 -3.08 -1.38 9.17
N GLN A 24 -4.20 -1.37 8.45
CA GLN A 24 -5.37 -2.20 8.80
C GLN A 24 -5.11 -3.71 8.67
N ILE A 25 -4.31 -4.13 7.68
CA ILE A 25 -3.94 -5.53 7.50
C ILE A 25 -3.07 -6.01 8.66
N PHE A 26 -2.09 -5.20 9.06
CA PHE A 26 -1.20 -5.51 10.17
C PHE A 26 -1.90 -5.45 11.53
N ASP A 27 -2.85 -4.54 11.72
CA ASP A 27 -3.71 -4.49 12.91
C ASP A 27 -4.58 -5.76 13.03
N ALA A 28 -5.06 -6.29 11.90
CA ALA A 28 -5.77 -7.57 11.84
C ALA A 28 -4.88 -8.81 12.08
N GLY A 29 -3.59 -8.62 12.36
CA GLY A 29 -2.63 -9.71 12.61
C GLY A 29 -2.19 -10.46 11.35
N ILE A 30 -2.40 -9.87 10.17
CA ILE A 30 -2.05 -10.49 8.89
C ILE A 30 -0.66 -10.02 8.49
N TYR A 31 0.34 -10.89 8.65
CA TYR A 31 1.74 -10.59 8.30
C TYR A 31 2.28 -11.45 7.16
N ASP A 32 1.44 -12.33 6.62
CA ASP A 32 1.80 -13.23 5.53
C ASP A 32 1.50 -12.59 4.18
N LEU A 33 2.39 -12.80 3.21
CA LEU A 33 2.34 -12.16 1.89
C LEU A 33 1.00 -12.34 1.16
N PRO A 34 0.44 -13.56 1.01
CA PRO A 34 -0.87 -13.74 0.39
C PRO A 34 -2.00 -13.12 1.20
N GLY A 35 -1.87 -13.04 2.53
CA GLY A 35 -2.81 -12.34 3.39
C GLY A 35 -2.83 -10.83 3.14
N ILE A 36 -1.64 -10.23 3.02
CA ILE A 36 -1.46 -8.81 2.69
C ILE A 36 -2.05 -8.51 1.30
N VAL A 37 -1.67 -9.28 0.29
CA VAL A 37 -2.17 -9.14 -1.08
C VAL A 37 -3.70 -9.24 -1.12
N LYS A 38 -4.29 -10.20 -0.40
CA LYS A 38 -5.74 -10.35 -0.32
C LYS A 38 -6.41 -9.16 0.38
N GLY A 39 -5.80 -8.64 1.43
CA GLY A 39 -6.27 -7.46 2.15
C GLY A 39 -6.28 -6.20 1.27
N LEU A 40 -5.20 -5.97 0.53
CA LEU A 40 -5.06 -4.84 -0.38
C LEU A 40 -6.12 -4.87 -1.49
N ASN A 41 -6.28 -6.04 -2.14
CA ASN A 41 -7.32 -6.23 -3.16
C ASN A 41 -8.74 -6.07 -2.59
N ARG A 42 -8.99 -6.57 -1.37
CA ARG A 42 -10.31 -6.42 -0.71
C ARG A 42 -10.65 -4.96 -0.44
N MET A 43 -9.65 -4.15 -0.11
CA MET A 43 -9.79 -2.71 0.12
C MET A 43 -9.84 -1.89 -1.18
N GLY A 44 -9.70 -2.54 -2.34
CA GLY A 44 -9.75 -1.89 -3.64
C GLY A 44 -8.50 -1.07 -3.97
N VAL A 45 -7.40 -1.28 -3.23
CA VAL A 45 -6.12 -0.66 -3.53
C VAL A 45 -5.52 -1.40 -4.72
N MET A 46 -5.28 -0.71 -5.82
CA MET A 46 -4.59 -1.25 -7.01
C MET A 46 -3.10 -0.99 -6.92
N THR A 47 -2.28 -1.72 -7.67
CA THR A 47 -0.84 -1.44 -7.81
C THR A 47 -0.62 -0.10 -8.54
N PRO A 48 0.61 0.44 -8.58
CA PRO A 48 0.91 1.68 -9.32
C PRO A 48 0.58 1.58 -10.81
N ASP A 49 0.57 0.36 -11.35
CA ASP A 49 0.25 0.03 -12.74
C ASP A 49 -1.27 -0.15 -12.98
N GLY A 50 -2.11 0.05 -11.94
CA GLY A 50 -3.56 -0.14 -12.02
C GLY A 50 -4.00 -1.60 -12.05
N GLN A 51 -3.15 -2.53 -11.62
CA GLN A 51 -3.45 -3.96 -11.59
C GLN A 51 -3.83 -4.44 -10.18
N ALA A 52 -4.44 -5.62 -10.09
CA ALA A 52 -4.66 -6.30 -8.82
C ALA A 52 -3.32 -6.66 -8.16
N TRP A 53 -3.26 -6.63 -6.83
CA TRP A 53 -2.06 -7.07 -6.11
C TRP A 53 -1.87 -8.57 -6.29
N THR A 54 -0.62 -8.96 -6.54
CA THR A 54 -0.18 -10.36 -6.56
C THR A 54 1.09 -10.48 -5.72
N GLU A 55 1.40 -11.68 -5.24
CA GLU A 55 2.61 -11.93 -4.44
C GLU A 55 3.89 -11.54 -5.19
N ALA A 56 3.95 -11.86 -6.49
CA ALA A 56 5.05 -11.48 -7.36
C ALA A 56 5.13 -9.96 -7.61
N GLY A 57 3.97 -9.30 -7.79
CA GLY A 57 3.90 -7.85 -7.98
C GLY A 57 4.28 -7.08 -6.71
N TYR A 58 3.98 -7.62 -5.53
CA TYR A 58 4.33 -7.01 -4.25
C TYR A 58 5.84 -6.89 -4.09
N ALA A 59 6.60 -7.97 -4.34
CA ALA A 59 8.06 -7.93 -4.27
C ALA A 59 8.66 -6.85 -5.19
N GLY A 60 8.20 -6.78 -6.44
CA GLY A 60 8.68 -5.78 -7.40
C GLY A 60 8.30 -4.33 -7.05
N VAL A 61 7.18 -4.12 -6.34
CA VAL A 61 6.81 -2.80 -5.83
C VAL A 61 7.66 -2.42 -4.61
N MET A 62 7.90 -3.35 -3.68
CA MET A 62 8.77 -3.11 -2.52
C MET A 62 10.23 -2.86 -2.93
N GLU A 63 10.74 -3.55 -3.95
CA GLU A 63 12.05 -3.27 -4.53
C GLU A 63 12.15 -1.88 -5.16
N LYS A 64 11.05 -1.35 -5.74
CA LYS A 64 11.00 0.02 -6.27
C LYS A 64 10.91 1.08 -5.16
N LEU A 65 10.19 0.79 -4.08
CA LEU A 65 10.00 1.70 -2.95
C LEU A 65 11.20 1.74 -1.99
N GLY A 66 11.98 0.66 -1.89
CA GLY A 66 13.14 0.57 -0.99
C GLY A 66 14.43 1.19 -1.50
N ARG A 67 14.40 2.03 -2.54
CA ARG A 67 15.55 2.71 -3.14
C ARG A 67 15.45 4.22 -2.96
#